data_AF-A0A952JW65-F1
#
_entry.id   AF-A0A952JW65-F1
#
_cell.length_a   1.000
_cell.length_b   1.000
_cell.length_c   1.000
_cell.angle_alpha   90.00
_cell.angle_beta   90.00
_cell.angle_gamma   90.00
#
_symmetry.space_group_name_H-M   'P 1'
#
loop_
_entity.id
_entity.type
_entity.pdbx_description
1 polymer ?
#
loop_
_entity_poly.entity_id
_entity_poly.type
_entity_poly.pdbx_seq_one_letter_code
_entity_poly.pdbx_strand_id
1 'polypeptide(L)'
;MVYRKGERAVAKEIRAYTPDHPVAKWIADGDHWLTAWVGQMCTPWQTITKKTGISRERIEALNDNAEPTADEIEKLAGIWWVTPEGLRRSIEEARAKQ
;
A
#
# COMPACT_ATOMS: atom_id res chain seq x y z
N MET A 1 -12.39 34.92 7.69
CA MET A 1 -11.46 33.80 7.47
C MET A 1 -11.57 33.41 6.01
N VAL A 2 -10.54 33.72 5.21
CA VAL A 2 -10.58 33.57 3.75
C VAL A 2 -10.29 32.12 3.38
N TYR A 3 -11.27 31.40 2.83
CA TYR A 3 -11.08 30.08 2.26
C TYR A 3 -10.32 30.20 0.93
N ARG A 4 -9.04 29.80 0.87
CA ARG A 4 -8.30 29.70 -0.38
C ARG A 4 -8.52 28.33 -1.03
N LYS A 5 -9.51 28.27 -1.91
CA LYS A 5 -9.67 27.21 -2.92
C LYS A 5 -8.46 27.23 -3.86
N GLY A 6 -7.64 26.16 -3.85
CA GLY A 6 -6.52 26.03 -4.80
C GLY A 6 -5.21 25.43 -4.27
N GLU A 7 -5.21 24.67 -3.16
CA GLU A 7 -4.01 23.95 -2.76
C GLU A 7 -3.70 22.88 -3.82
N ARG A 8 -2.75 23.18 -4.71
CA ARG A 8 -2.19 22.25 -5.69
C ARG A 8 -1.83 20.97 -4.94
N ALA A 9 -2.30 19.82 -5.42
CA ALA A 9 -1.96 18.53 -4.84
C ALA A 9 -0.44 18.51 -4.63
N VAL A 10 0.01 18.44 -3.37
CA VAL A 10 1.43 18.25 -3.03
C VAL A 10 1.92 17.13 -3.93
N ALA A 11 2.95 17.40 -4.75
CA ALA A 11 3.53 16.40 -5.60
C ALA A 11 3.95 15.24 -4.71
N LYS A 12 3.22 14.12 -4.80
CA LYS A 12 3.46 12.99 -3.91
C LYS A 12 4.68 12.29 -4.48
N GLU A 13 5.83 12.61 -3.90
CA GLU A 13 7.10 12.01 -4.28
C GLU A 13 7.02 10.51 -4.05
N ILE A 14 7.45 9.73 -5.05
CA ILE A 14 7.52 8.28 -4.93
C ILE A 14 8.61 7.98 -3.89
N ARG A 15 8.22 7.46 -2.73
CA ARG A 15 9.14 7.06 -1.68
C ARG A 15 9.46 5.58 -1.86
N ALA A 16 10.73 5.26 -2.05
CA ALA A 16 11.16 3.87 -2.06
C ALA A 16 10.86 3.21 -0.70
N TYR A 17 10.43 1.96 -0.72
CA TYR A 17 10.33 1.16 0.49
C TYR A 17 11.74 0.87 1.01
N THR A 18 12.03 1.36 2.21
CA THR A 18 13.29 1.17 2.94
C THR A 18 12.98 0.53 4.30
N PRO A 19 13.98 -0.06 4.99
CA PRO A 19 13.76 -0.61 6.34
C PRO A 19 13.34 0.43 7.39
N ASP A 20 13.54 1.72 7.11
CA ASP A 20 13.05 2.83 7.96
C ASP A 20 11.59 3.23 7.65
N HIS A 21 10.98 2.65 6.60
CA HIS A 21 9.59 2.93 6.25
C HIS A 21 8.69 2.48 7.40
N PRO A 22 7.67 3.27 7.81
CA PRO A 22 6.84 2.90 8.95
C PRO A 22 6.07 1.58 8.73
N VAL A 23 5.83 1.21 7.47
CA VAL A 23 5.29 -0.11 7.08
C VAL A 23 6.28 -1.24 7.39
N ALA A 24 7.58 -1.03 7.23
CA ALA A 24 8.60 -2.03 7.56
C ALA A 24 8.59 -2.36 9.06
N LYS A 25 8.33 -1.36 9.92
CA LYS A 25 8.18 -1.59 11.37
C LYS A 25 6.98 -2.48 11.70
N TRP A 26 5.84 -2.26 11.05
CA TRP A 26 4.63 -3.08 11.27
C TRP A 26 4.83 -4.51 10.77
N ILE A 27 5.42 -4.66 9.58
CA ILE A 27 5.82 -5.96 9.06
C ILE A 27 6.79 -6.67 10.01
N ALA A 28 7.73 -5.95 10.61
CA ALA A 28 8.67 -6.51 11.58
C ALA A 28 7.99 -6.96 12.89
N ASP A 29 6.87 -6.33 13.27
CA ASP A 29 6.04 -6.68 14.43
C ASP A 29 5.15 -7.92 14.16
N GLY A 30 5.02 -8.31 12.88
CA GLY A 30 4.23 -9.47 12.45
C GLY A 30 2.90 -9.12 11.80
N ASP A 31 2.62 -7.84 11.52
CA ASP A 31 1.44 -7.45 10.76
C ASP A 31 1.49 -7.98 9.32
N HIS A 32 0.32 -8.42 8.85
CA HIS A 32 0.14 -8.77 7.43
C HIS A 32 0.45 -7.55 6.54
N TRP A 33 1.18 -7.76 5.44
CA TRP A 33 1.67 -6.67 4.58
C TRP A 33 0.55 -5.71 4.16
N LEU A 34 -0.61 -6.25 3.75
CA LEU A 34 -1.73 -5.43 3.28
C LEU A 34 -2.33 -4.59 4.41
N THR A 35 -2.41 -5.14 5.62
CA THR A 35 -2.87 -4.42 6.82
C THR A 35 -1.91 -3.31 7.17
N ALA A 36 -0.60 -3.58 7.14
CA ALA A 36 0.43 -2.59 7.39
C ALA A 36 0.35 -1.41 6.41
N TRP A 37 0.19 -1.68 5.11
CA TRP A 37 0.02 -0.63 4.10
C TRP A 37 -1.31 0.13 4.26
N VAL A 38 -2.43 -0.56 4.45
CA VAL A 38 -3.75 0.05 4.65
C VAL A 38 -3.76 0.96 5.88
N GLY A 39 -3.17 0.49 6.99
CA GLY A 39 -3.09 1.21 8.26
C GLY A 39 -2.18 2.44 8.17
N GLN A 40 -0.97 2.28 7.64
CA GLN A 40 0.00 3.37 7.54
C GLN A 40 -0.38 4.43 6.53
N MET A 41 -0.93 4.01 5.39
CA MET A 41 -1.30 4.93 4.31
C MET A 41 -2.76 5.40 4.43
N CYS A 42 -3.45 5.05 5.53
CA CYS A 42 -4.86 5.37 5.77
C CYS A 42 -5.75 5.10 4.55
N THR A 43 -5.54 3.96 3.88
CA THR A 43 -6.17 3.65 2.59
C THR A 43 -7.23 2.56 2.78
N PRO A 44 -8.47 2.90 3.16
CA PRO A 44 -9.50 1.89 3.40
C PRO A 44 -9.78 1.09 2.13
N TRP A 45 -10.24 -0.16 2.28
CA TRP A 45 -10.36 -1.09 1.15
C TRP A 45 -11.30 -0.55 0.05
N GLN A 46 -12.33 0.23 0.40
CA GLN A 46 -13.16 0.91 -0.60
C GLN A 46 -12.38 1.92 -1.46
N THR A 47 -11.40 2.61 -0.88
CA THR A 47 -10.51 3.51 -1.63
C THR A 47 -9.59 2.72 -2.55
N ILE A 48 -9.09 1.57 -2.11
CA ILE A 48 -8.29 0.66 -2.95
C ILE A 48 -9.13 0.25 -4.16
N THR A 49 -10.34 -0.30 -3.95
CA THR A 49 -11.23 -0.71 -5.05
C THR A 49 -11.52 0.43 -6.01
N LYS A 50 -11.89 1.62 -5.50
CA LYS A 50 -12.22 2.78 -6.34
C LYS A 50 -11.04 3.30 -7.16
N LYS A 51 -9.82 3.24 -6.63
CA LYS A 51 -8.63 3.82 -7.29
C LYS A 51 -7.89 2.83 -8.19
N THR A 52 -7.93 1.54 -7.85
CA THR A 52 -7.17 0.49 -8.55
C THR A 52 -8.05 -0.35 -9.47
N GLY A 53 -9.37 -0.37 -9.23
CA GLY A 53 -10.29 -1.30 -9.88
C GLY A 53 -10.20 -2.73 -9.37
N ILE A 54 -9.36 -3.02 -8.36
CA ILE A 54 -9.27 -4.35 -7.75
C ILE A 54 -10.56 -4.61 -6.96
N SER A 55 -11.22 -5.73 -7.26
CA SER A 55 -12.48 -6.09 -6.59
C SER A 55 -12.27 -6.31 -5.10
N ARG A 56 -13.34 -6.12 -4.33
CA ARG A 56 -13.33 -6.33 -2.88
C ARG A 56 -12.90 -7.77 -2.53
N GLU A 57 -13.47 -8.74 -3.22
CA GLU A 57 -13.15 -10.17 -3.07
C GLU A 57 -11.68 -10.46 -3.34
N ARG A 58 -11.09 -9.77 -4.33
CA ARG A 58 -9.68 -9.94 -4.64
C ARG A 58 -8.78 -9.30 -3.58
N ILE A 59 -9.14 -8.14 -3.04
CA ILE A 59 -8.44 -7.54 -1.88
C ILE A 59 -8.51 -8.47 -0.66
N GLU A 60 -9.65 -9.12 -0.44
CA GLU A 60 -9.81 -10.12 0.63
C GLU A 60 -8.91 -11.33 0.40
N ALA A 61 -8.87 -11.89 -0.82
CA ALA A 61 -7.93 -12.96 -1.14
C ALA A 61 -6.47 -12.55 -0.91
N LEU A 62 -6.09 -11.30 -1.27
CA LEU A 62 -4.76 -10.77 -0.98
C LEU A 62 -4.49 -10.63 0.52
N ASN A 63 -5.53 -10.36 1.32
CA ASN A 63 -5.46 -10.36 2.78
C ASN A 63 -5.31 -11.77 3.35
N ASP A 64 -5.86 -12.79 2.68
CA ASP A 64 -5.70 -14.22 2.98
C ASP A 64 -4.42 -14.83 2.36
N ASN A 65 -3.36 -14.03 2.21
CA ASN A 65 -2.05 -14.43 1.66
C ASN A 65 -2.02 -14.86 0.18
N ALA A 66 -3.08 -14.63 -0.61
CA ALA A 66 -3.02 -14.90 -2.05
C ALA A 66 -1.89 -14.09 -2.71
N GLU A 67 -1.31 -14.67 -3.77
CA GLU A 67 -0.24 -14.00 -4.50
C GLU A 67 -0.78 -12.85 -5.36
N PRO A 68 -0.26 -11.62 -5.17
CA PRO A 68 -0.62 -10.50 -6.02
C PRO A 68 0.04 -10.65 -7.39
N THR A 69 -0.71 -10.34 -8.43
CA THR A 69 -0.22 -10.25 -9.79
C THR A 69 0.63 -8.99 -9.99
N ALA A 70 1.44 -8.96 -11.04
CA ALA A 70 2.27 -7.78 -11.34
C ALA A 70 1.42 -6.49 -11.49
N ASP A 71 0.28 -6.57 -12.17
CA ASP A 71 -0.66 -5.45 -12.35
C ASP A 71 -1.22 -4.94 -11.02
N GLU A 72 -1.59 -5.84 -10.11
CA GLU A 72 -2.08 -5.47 -8.77
C GLU A 72 -1.01 -4.74 -7.97
N ILE A 73 0.23 -5.21 -8.05
CA ILE A 73 1.37 -4.56 -7.39
C ILE A 73 1.58 -3.15 -7.95
N GLU A 74 1.53 -2.97 -9.28
CA GLU A 74 1.69 -1.65 -9.89
C GLU A 74 0.59 -0.68 -9.46
N LYS A 75 -0.67 -1.15 -9.44
CA LYS A 75 -1.82 -0.36 -9.00
C LYS A 75 -1.73 0.03 -7.53
N LEU A 76 -1.37 -0.92 -6.66
CA LEU A 76 -1.19 -0.69 -5.22
C LEU A 76 -0.01 0.23 -4.94
N ALA A 77 1.11 0.03 -5.63
CA ALA A 77 2.28 0.90 -5.53
C ALA A 77 1.94 2.35 -5.94
N GLY A 78 1.13 2.52 -6.98
CA GLY A 78 0.67 3.83 -7.45
C GLY A 78 -0.20 4.59 -6.45
N ILE A 79 -1.07 3.90 -5.69
CA ILE A 79 -1.90 4.56 -4.66
C ILE A 79 -1.11 4.90 -3.39
N TRP A 80 -0.03 4.17 -3.11
CA TRP A 80 0.82 4.36 -1.93
C TRP A 80 2.10 5.14 -2.22
N TRP A 81 2.29 5.59 -3.47
CA TRP A 81 3.47 6.35 -3.92
C TRP A 81 4.77 5.64 -3.60
N VAL A 82 4.82 4.34 -3.86
CA VAL A 82 6.03 3.53 -3.73
C VAL A 82 6.37 2.88 -5.06
N THR A 83 7.57 2.34 -5.19
CA THR A 83 7.94 1.57 -6.36
C THR A 83 7.30 0.18 -6.30
N PRO A 84 6.89 -0.42 -7.43
CA PRO A 84 6.39 -1.79 -7.47
C PRO A 84 7.38 -2.80 -6.88
N GLU A 85 8.68 -2.57 -7.09
CA GLU A 85 9.78 -3.36 -6.52
C GLU A 85 9.83 -3.23 -4.98
N GLY A 86 9.67 -2.01 -4.46
CA GLY A 86 9.62 -1.78 -3.02
C GLY A 86 8.40 -2.44 -2.36
N LEU A 87 7.25 -2.41 -3.05
CA LEU A 87 6.06 -3.09 -2.59
C LEU A 87 6.26 -4.63 -2.57
N ARG A 88 6.82 -5.20 -3.65
CA ARG A 88 7.18 -6.64 -3.71
C ARG A 88 8.06 -7.05 -2.55
N ARG A 89 9.14 -6.31 -2.32
CA ARG A 89 10.06 -6.56 -1.22
C ARG A 89 9.33 -6.58 0.13
N SER A 90 8.43 -5.62 0.37
CA SER A 90 7.66 -5.59 1.62
C SER A 90 6.75 -6.82 1.78
N ILE A 91 6.17 -7.34 0.69
CA ILE A 91 5.34 -8.54 0.70
C ILE A 91 6.20 -9.77 1.04
N GLU A 92 7.38 -9.89 0.44
CA GLU A 92 8.34 -10.96 0.72
C GLU A 92 8.82 -10.92 2.18
N GLU A 93 9.15 -9.73 2.71
CA GLU A 93 9.56 -9.54 4.10
C GLU A 93 8.45 -9.95 5.08
N ALA A 94 7.19 -9.60 4.80
CA ALA A 94 6.05 -10.00 5.63
C ALA A 94 5.73 -11.50 5.57
N ARG A 95 5.92 -12.12 4.40
CA ARG A 95 5.75 -13.58 4.24
C ARG A 95 6.83 -14.35 4.99
N ALA A 96 8.06 -13.83 5.08
CA ALA A 96 9.13 -14.46 5.85
C ALA A 96 8.91 -14.41 7.38
N LYS A 97 7.91 -13.65 7.86
CA LYS A 97 7.61 -13.44 9.28
C LYS A 97 6.35 -14.17 9.77
N GLN A 98 5.52 -14.68 8.85
CA GLN A 98 4.29 -15.42 9.12
C GLN A 98 4.52 -16.92 8.99
#